data_AF-A0A6B0SLC7-F1
#
_entry.id   AF-A0A6B0SLC7-F1
#
_cell.length_a   1.000
_cell.length_b   1.000
_cell.length_c   1.000
_cell.angle_alpha   90.00
_cell.angle_beta   90.00
_cell.angle_gamma   90.00
#
_symmetry.space_group_name_H-M   'P 1'
#
loop_
_entity.id
_entity.type
_entity.pdbx_description
1 polymer ?
#
loop_
_entity_poly.entity_id
_entity_poly.type
_entity_poly.pdbx_seq_one_letter_code
_entity_poly.pdbx_strand_id
1 'polypeptide(L)'
;MPSARSVLRVLLAALGLVLVVVGLGILLPALGQEGFPVGLAIGFGSLVIAAGGASLGAAALLSGHALKRSQRAVLKLAGLLAVLAFVAPVTGMFVVPELLYDYFGLQAPAAAILGWLSLSLAALLVTIVVALWRAAEVAYGAVASRYSA
;
A
#
# COMPACT_ATOMS: atom_id res chain seq x y z
N MET A 1 27.06 -6.92 15.25
CA MET A 1 26.06 -7.83 14.63
C MET A 1 24.78 -7.05 14.39
N PRO A 2 24.20 -7.06 13.18
CA PRO A 2 22.92 -6.39 12.94
C PRO A 2 21.83 -7.03 13.81
N SER A 3 20.99 -6.21 14.44
CA SER A 3 19.88 -6.71 15.25
C SER A 3 18.83 -7.39 14.34
N ALA A 4 18.16 -8.44 14.83
CA ALA A 4 17.10 -9.15 14.09
C ALA A 4 16.01 -8.19 13.57
N ARG A 5 15.73 -7.11 14.33
CA ARG A 5 14.83 -6.02 13.95
C ARG A 5 15.29 -5.24 12.73
N SER A 6 16.60 -5.00 12.59
CA SER A 6 17.18 -4.33 11.42
C SER A 6 17.09 -5.20 10.17
N VAL A 7 17.40 -6.50 10.30
CA VAL A 7 17.32 -7.47 9.21
C VAL A 7 15.88 -7.61 8.72
N LEU A 8 14.93 -7.81 9.64
CA LEU A 8 13.50 -7.92 9.31
C LEU A 8 12.98 -6.67 8.60
N ARG A 9 13.40 -5.47 9.01
CA ARG A 9 13.04 -4.22 8.35
C ARG A 9 13.53 -4.18 6.90
N VAL A 10 14.78 -4.54 6.66
CA VAL A 10 15.36 -4.54 5.30
C VAL A 10 14.64 -5.55 4.42
N LEU A 11 14.36 -6.74 4.94
CA LEU A 11 13.59 -7.77 4.24
C LEU A 11 12.18 -7.30 3.89
N LEU A 12 11.46 -6.70 4.83
CA LEU A 12 10.12 -6.15 4.59
C LEU A 12 10.12 -5.00 3.60
N ALA A 13 11.14 -4.14 3.63
CA ALA A 13 11.28 -3.05 2.68
C ALA A 13 11.58 -3.58 1.26
N ALA A 14 12.49 -4.54 1.14
CA ALA A 14 12.83 -5.18 -0.13
C ALA A 14 11.64 -5.95 -0.70
N LEU A 15 10.97 -6.76 0.13
CA LEU A 15 9.76 -7.48 -0.24
C LEU A 15 8.67 -6.51 -0.68
N GLY A 16 8.43 -5.45 0.09
CA GLY A 16 7.43 -4.45 -0.22
C GLY A 16 7.68 -3.75 -1.56
N LEU A 17 8.94 -3.40 -1.85
CA LEU A 17 9.33 -2.83 -3.14
C LEU A 17 9.11 -3.80 -4.29
N VAL A 18 9.54 -5.06 -4.14
CA VAL A 18 9.36 -6.10 -5.16
C VAL A 18 7.87 -6.31 -5.45
N LEU A 19 7.05 -6.39 -4.41
CA LEU A 19 5.60 -6.52 -4.56
C LEU A 19 5.01 -5.32 -5.31
N VAL A 20 5.35 -4.08 -4.96
CA VAL A 20 4.85 -2.91 -5.70
C VAL A 20 5.25 -2.97 -7.18
N VAL A 21 6.50 -3.31 -7.49
CA VAL A 21 6.98 -3.41 -8.88
C VAL A 21 6.26 -4.51 -9.65
N VAL A 22 6.11 -5.70 -9.05
CA VAL A 22 5.39 -6.83 -9.66
C VAL A 22 3.93 -6.47 -9.88
N GLY A 23 3.27 -5.87 -8.89
CA GLY A 23 1.89 -5.45 -8.98
C GLY A 23 1.67 -4.42 -10.09
N LEU A 24 2.56 -3.44 -10.23
CA LEU A 24 2.55 -2.50 -11.36
C LEU A 24 2.79 -3.19 -12.71
N GLY A 25 3.71 -4.16 -12.76
CA GLY A 25 3.99 -4.93 -13.97
C GLY A 25 2.80 -5.78 -14.45
N ILE A 26 1.91 -6.20 -13.54
CA ILE A 26 0.67 -6.91 -13.86
C ILE A 26 -0.45 -5.92 -14.20
N LEU A 27 -0.53 -4.80 -13.48
CA LEU A 27 -1.60 -3.82 -13.59
C LEU A 27 -1.49 -2.98 -14.87
N LEU A 28 -0.31 -2.45 -15.18
CA LEU A 28 -0.10 -1.51 -16.29
C LEU A 28 -0.49 -2.09 -17.66
N PRO A 29 -0.13 -3.34 -18.03
CA PRO A 29 -0.53 -3.92 -19.30
C PRO A 29 -2.03 -4.20 -19.42
N ALA A 30 -2.74 -4.28 -18.28
CA ALA A 30 -4.17 -4.53 -18.22
C ALA A 30 -5.00 -3.24 -18.36
N LEU A 31 -4.37 -2.05 -18.24
CA LEU A 31 -5.06 -0.77 -18.40
C LEU A 31 -5.45 -0.52 -19.86
N GLY A 32 -6.74 -0.24 -20.11
CA GLY A 32 -7.27 0.04 -21.44
C GLY A 32 -7.61 -1.20 -22.27
N GLN A 33 -7.52 -2.39 -21.68
CA GLN A 33 -7.95 -3.66 -22.29
C GLN A 33 -9.31 -4.06 -21.71
N GLU A 34 -10.12 -4.79 -22.46
CA GLU A 34 -11.41 -5.33 -22.01
C GLU A 34 -11.40 -6.85 -22.01
N GLY A 35 -12.07 -7.47 -21.04
CA GLY A 35 -12.27 -8.92 -20.98
C GLY A 35 -11.98 -9.56 -19.62
N PHE A 36 -12.47 -10.79 -19.45
CA PHE A 36 -12.37 -11.57 -18.21
C PHE A 36 -10.93 -11.71 -17.63
N PRO A 37 -9.88 -12.05 -18.41
CA PRO A 37 -8.52 -12.16 -17.85
C PRO A 37 -7.94 -10.80 -17.43
N VAL A 38 -8.42 -9.70 -18.02
CA VAL A 38 -7.97 -8.34 -17.71
C VAL A 38 -8.48 -7.90 -16.34
N GLY A 39 -9.76 -8.17 -16.03
CA GLY A 39 -10.33 -7.88 -14.71
C GLY A 39 -9.58 -8.58 -13.57
N LEU A 40 -9.18 -9.84 -13.79
CA LEU A 40 -8.35 -10.60 -12.85
C LEU A 40 -6.94 -10.01 -12.71
N ALA A 41 -6.31 -9.58 -13.81
CA ALA A 41 -5.01 -8.93 -13.77
C ALA A 41 -5.06 -7.61 -12.99
N ILE A 42 -6.12 -6.80 -13.18
CA ILE A 42 -6.30 -5.55 -12.43
C ILE A 42 -6.52 -5.82 -10.93
N GLY A 43 -7.39 -6.78 -10.59
CA GLY A 43 -7.64 -7.16 -9.20
C GLY A 43 -6.39 -7.71 -8.51
N PHE A 44 -5.68 -8.63 -9.16
CA PHE A 44 -4.46 -9.23 -8.64
C PHE A 44 -3.30 -8.22 -8.53
N GLY A 45 -3.13 -7.35 -9.55
CA GLY A 45 -2.16 -6.26 -9.48
C GLY A 45 -2.42 -5.30 -8.31
N SER A 46 -3.68 -4.94 -8.09
CA SER A 46 -4.12 -4.07 -6.99
C SER A 46 -3.84 -4.69 -5.61
N LEU A 47 -4.08 -6.00 -5.48
CA LEU A 47 -3.77 -6.80 -4.30
C LEU A 47 -2.28 -6.81 -3.97
N VAL A 48 -1.46 -7.08 -4.98
CA VAL A 48 -0.01 -7.18 -4.84
C VAL A 48 0.58 -5.81 -4.47
N ILE A 49 0.06 -4.72 -5.04
CA ILE A 49 0.44 -3.34 -4.65
C ILE A 49 0.08 -3.06 -3.18
N ALA A 50 -1.13 -3.43 -2.73
CA ALA A 50 -1.53 -3.25 -1.33
C ALA A 50 -0.63 -4.01 -0.36
N ALA A 51 -0.33 -5.27 -0.66
CA ALA A 51 0.59 -6.09 0.14
C ALA A 51 2.01 -5.48 0.18
N GLY A 52 2.46 -4.91 -0.94
CA GLY A 52 3.71 -4.19 -1.01
C GLY A 52 3.72 -2.93 -0.13
N GLY A 53 2.69 -2.10 -0.23
CA GLY A 53 2.49 -0.92 0.62
C GLY A 53 2.43 -1.27 2.11
N ALA A 54 1.71 -2.33 2.49
CA ALA A 54 1.64 -2.81 3.87
C ALA A 54 3.01 -3.27 4.39
N SER A 55 3.79 -3.98 3.57
CA SER A 55 5.14 -4.43 3.91
C SER A 55 6.10 -3.26 4.13
N LEU A 56 6.04 -2.24 3.27
CA LEU A 56 6.79 -0.99 3.41
C LEU A 56 6.38 -0.22 4.69
N GLY A 57 5.07 -0.15 4.96
CA GLY A 57 4.54 0.46 6.18
C GLY A 57 4.99 -0.26 7.45
N ALA A 58 4.98 -1.60 7.45
CA ALA A 58 5.50 -2.42 8.54
C ALA A 58 7.01 -2.19 8.76
N ALA A 59 7.80 -2.15 7.68
CA ALA A 59 9.21 -1.81 7.74
C ALA A 59 9.44 -0.43 8.37
N ALA A 60 8.64 0.58 7.98
CA ALA A 60 8.70 1.91 8.54
C ALA A 60 8.37 1.91 10.05
N LEU A 61 7.30 1.23 10.47
CA LEU A 61 6.91 1.12 11.89
C LEU A 61 7.97 0.43 12.74
N LEU A 62 8.66 -0.56 12.20
CA LEU A 62 9.77 -1.23 12.88
C LEU A 62 10.98 -0.30 13.10
N SER A 63 11.07 0.86 12.44
CA SER A 63 12.12 1.86 12.69
C SER A 63 12.04 2.52 14.07
N GLY A 64 10.91 2.39 14.80
CA GLY A 64 10.77 2.46 16.27
C GLY A 64 11.17 3.74 17.00
N HIS A 65 12.42 4.18 16.86
CA HIS A 65 13.01 5.34 17.55
C HIS A 65 13.14 6.57 16.64
N ALA A 66 12.93 6.41 15.33
CA ALA A 66 13.03 7.50 14.37
C ALA A 66 11.70 8.26 14.16
N LEU A 67 10.54 7.61 14.30
CA LEU A 67 9.27 8.20 13.88
C LEU A 67 8.58 9.02 14.98
N LYS A 68 8.09 10.21 14.62
CA LYS A 68 7.21 11.02 15.47
C LYS A 68 5.86 10.32 15.71
N ARG A 69 5.16 10.66 16.79
CA ARG A 69 3.81 10.12 17.10
C ARG A 69 2.82 10.32 15.95
N SER A 70 2.87 11.49 15.29
CA SER A 70 2.02 11.79 14.12
C SER A 70 2.31 10.87 12.94
N GLN A 71 3.58 10.69 12.56
CA GLN A 71 3.98 9.78 11.47
C GLN A 71 3.56 8.34 11.74
N ARG A 72 3.68 7.90 13.00
CA ARG A 72 3.24 6.56 13.42
C ARG A 72 1.72 6.39 13.34
N ALA A 73 0.95 7.40 13.71
CA ALA A 73 -0.51 7.38 13.59
C ALA A 73 -0.95 7.30 12.13
N VAL A 74 -0.33 8.09 11.25
CA VAL A 74 -0.60 8.07 9.79
C VAL A 74 -0.23 6.72 9.17
N LEU A 75 0.90 6.12 9.54
CA LEU A 75 1.29 4.76 9.11
C LEU A 75 0.32 3.68 9.58
N LYS A 76 -0.22 3.79 10.79
CA LYS A 76 -1.28 2.88 11.27
C LYS A 76 -2.55 3.03 10.45
N LEU A 77 -2.90 4.27 10.07
CA LEU A 77 -4.05 4.56 9.23
C LEU A 77 -3.85 3.98 7.81
N ALA A 78 -2.65 4.08 7.25
CA ALA A 78 -2.29 3.40 6.01
C ALA A 78 -2.41 1.87 6.13
N GLY A 79 -1.96 1.30 7.25
CA GLY A 79 -2.13 -0.12 7.54
C GLY A 79 -3.60 -0.54 7.63
N LEU A 80 -4.44 0.26 8.29
CA LEU A 80 -5.89 0.04 8.34
C LEU A 80 -6.50 0.10 6.94
N LEU A 81 -6.13 1.09 6.13
CA LEU A 81 -6.59 1.21 4.75
C LEU A 81 -6.15 0.01 3.90
N ALA A 82 -4.94 -0.50 4.08
CA ALA A 82 -4.46 -1.69 3.38
C ALA A 82 -5.25 -2.95 3.79
N VAL A 83 -5.60 -3.09 5.07
CA VAL A 83 -6.48 -4.17 5.56
C VAL A 83 -7.88 -4.03 4.96
N LEU A 84 -8.45 -2.82 4.97
CA LEU A 84 -9.77 -2.56 4.38
C LEU A 84 -9.76 -2.80 2.87
N ALA A 85 -8.69 -2.43 2.16
CA ALA A 85 -8.49 -2.74 0.75
C ALA A 85 -8.52 -4.25 0.49
N PHE A 86 -8.08 -5.08 1.45
CA PHE A 86 -8.10 -6.53 1.31
C PHE A 86 -9.45 -7.12 1.70
N VAL A 87 -10.02 -6.68 2.83
CA VAL A 87 -11.23 -7.27 3.42
C VAL A 87 -12.49 -6.84 2.67
N ALA A 88 -12.68 -5.54 2.44
CA ALA A 88 -13.95 -5.03 1.91
C ALA A 88 -14.29 -5.61 0.51
N PRO A 89 -13.35 -5.68 -0.45
CA PRO A 89 -13.64 -6.28 -1.76
C PRO A 89 -13.86 -7.79 -1.67
N VAL A 90 -13.07 -8.52 -0.87
CA VAL A 90 -13.23 -9.97 -0.68
C VAL A 90 -14.59 -10.29 -0.04
N THR A 91 -14.99 -9.53 0.99
CA THR A 91 -16.31 -9.68 1.60
C THR A 91 -17.43 -9.32 0.63
N GLY A 92 -17.29 -8.24 -0.14
CA GLY A 92 -18.27 -7.86 -1.16
C GLY A 92 -18.43 -8.91 -2.25
N MET A 93 -17.34 -9.47 -2.77
CA MET A 93 -17.38 -10.40 -3.90
C MET A 93 -17.79 -11.83 -3.51
N PHE A 94 -17.37 -12.31 -2.33
CA PHE A 94 -17.52 -13.72 -1.95
C PHE A 94 -18.52 -13.98 -0.84
N VAL A 95 -18.83 -12.98 0.00
CA VAL A 95 -19.72 -13.16 1.15
C VAL A 95 -21.09 -12.55 0.88
N VAL A 96 -21.16 -11.35 0.30
CA VAL A 96 -22.42 -10.68 -0.01
C VAL A 96 -22.44 -10.08 -1.42
N PRO A 97 -22.33 -10.91 -2.47
CA PRO A 97 -22.31 -10.43 -3.85
C PRO A 97 -23.60 -9.69 -4.24
N GLU A 98 -24.74 -10.08 -3.68
CA GLU A 98 -26.05 -9.47 -3.96
C GLU A 98 -26.06 -7.97 -3.68
N LEU A 99 -25.48 -7.52 -2.55
CA LEU A 99 -25.35 -6.09 -2.23
C LEU A 99 -24.57 -5.32 -3.30
N LEU A 100 -23.49 -5.92 -3.82
CA LEU A 100 -22.70 -5.30 -4.89
C LEU A 100 -23.54 -5.13 -6.16
N TYR A 101 -24.34 -6.13 -6.54
CA TYR A 101 -25.26 -6.06 -7.67
C TYR A 101 -26.44 -5.11 -7.43
N ASP A 102 -26.93 -4.99 -6.19
CA ASP A 102 -28.02 -4.07 -5.84
C ASP A 102 -27.57 -2.60 -5.97
N TYR A 103 -26.33 -2.27 -5.58
CA TYR A 103 -25.80 -0.92 -5.65
C TYR A 103 -25.24 -0.53 -7.04
N PHE A 104 -24.62 -1.48 -7.74
CA PHE A 104 -23.84 -1.19 -8.96
C PHE A 104 -24.36 -1.92 -10.21
N GLY A 105 -25.41 -2.73 -10.10
CA GLY A 105 -25.98 -3.49 -11.20
C GLY A 105 -24.96 -4.43 -11.85
N LEU A 106 -25.06 -4.62 -13.17
CA LEU A 106 -24.13 -5.45 -13.94
C LEU A 106 -22.67 -4.94 -13.91
N GLN A 107 -22.44 -3.69 -13.48
CA GLN A 107 -21.10 -3.12 -13.35
C GLN A 107 -20.44 -3.40 -11.99
N ALA A 108 -21.12 -4.10 -11.09
CA ALA A 108 -20.63 -4.46 -9.76
C ALA A 108 -19.20 -5.04 -9.72
N PRO A 109 -18.79 -5.95 -10.64
CA PRO A 109 -17.42 -6.46 -10.66
C PRO A 109 -16.38 -5.37 -10.95
N ALA A 110 -16.67 -4.49 -11.92
CA ALA A 110 -15.79 -3.39 -12.29
C ALA A 110 -15.68 -2.34 -11.17
N ALA A 111 -16.80 -1.99 -10.54
CA ALA A 111 -16.84 -1.08 -9.41
C ALA A 111 -16.06 -1.61 -8.19
N ALA A 112 -16.18 -2.91 -7.89
CA ALA A 112 -15.43 -3.55 -6.82
C ALA A 112 -13.91 -3.51 -7.08
N ILE A 113 -13.48 -3.79 -8.31
CA ILE A 113 -12.06 -3.72 -8.71
C ILE A 113 -11.52 -2.28 -8.62
N LEU A 114 -12.28 -1.28 -9.09
CA LEU A 114 -11.88 0.13 -8.99
C LEU A 114 -11.83 0.61 -7.54
N GLY A 115 -12.77 0.20 -6.69
CA GLY A 115 -12.73 0.46 -5.25
C GLY A 115 -11.50 -0.17 -4.59
N TRP A 116 -11.16 -1.40 -4.98
CA TRP A 116 -9.95 -2.09 -4.53
C TRP A 116 -8.69 -1.30 -4.89
N LEU A 117 -8.52 -0.98 -6.19
CA LEU A 117 -7.39 -0.22 -6.70
C LEU A 117 -7.25 1.11 -5.95
N SER A 118 -8.36 1.81 -5.74
CA SER A 118 -8.40 3.11 -5.08
C SER A 118 -7.93 3.04 -3.62
N LEU A 119 -8.39 2.03 -2.85
CA LEU A 119 -7.96 1.81 -1.47
C LEU A 119 -6.48 1.37 -1.39
N SER A 120 -6.04 0.50 -2.30
CA SER A 120 -4.65 0.07 -2.41
C SER A 120 -3.70 1.23 -2.71
N LEU A 121 -4.06 2.08 -3.67
CA LEU A 121 -3.30 3.28 -4.03
C LEU A 121 -3.31 4.31 -2.89
N ALA A 122 -4.44 4.51 -2.21
CA ALA A 122 -4.50 5.41 -1.06
C ALA A 122 -3.56 4.95 0.06
N ALA A 123 -3.56 3.66 0.40
CA ALA A 123 -2.66 3.10 1.42
C ALA A 123 -1.17 3.25 1.02
N LEU A 124 -0.84 2.99 -0.25
CA LEU A 124 0.50 3.19 -0.79
C LEU A 124 0.92 4.66 -0.73
N LEU A 125 0.06 5.57 -1.18
CA LEU A 125 0.33 7.00 -1.24
C LEU A 125 0.58 7.58 0.16
N VAL A 126 -0.23 7.18 1.16
CA VAL A 126 0.01 7.57 2.55
C VAL A 126 1.37 7.08 3.04
N THR A 127 1.75 5.84 2.70
CA THR A 127 3.06 5.27 3.06
C THR A 127 4.22 6.05 2.41
N ILE A 128 4.08 6.40 1.13
CA ILE A 128 5.06 7.22 0.39
C ILE A 128 5.17 8.61 1.01
N VAL A 129 4.05 9.28 1.30
CA VAL A 129 4.05 10.61 1.92
C VAL A 129 4.76 10.59 3.26
N VAL A 130 4.51 9.59 4.11
CA VAL A 130 5.22 9.47 5.39
C VAL A 130 6.71 9.21 5.19
N ALA A 131 7.09 8.39 4.20
CA ALA A 131 8.48 8.14 3.87
C ALA A 131 9.20 9.42 3.39
N LEU A 132 8.57 10.20 2.49
CA LEU A 132 9.08 11.47 1.98
C LEU A 132 9.20 12.53 3.08
N TRP A 133 8.16 12.67 3.92
CA TRP A 133 8.21 13.54 5.09
C TRP A 133 9.41 13.17 5.97
N ARG A 134 9.60 11.87 6.23
CA ARG A 134 10.73 11.44 7.04
C ARG A 134 12.08 11.72 6.38
N ALA A 135 12.21 11.50 5.08
CA ALA A 135 13.43 11.81 4.34
C ALA A 135 13.75 13.32 4.39
N ALA A 136 12.73 14.17 4.27
CA ALA A 136 12.89 15.62 4.39
C ALA A 136 13.40 16.02 5.78
N GLU A 137 12.82 15.48 6.87
CA GLU A 137 13.28 15.76 8.24
C GLU A 137 14.76 15.39 8.45
N VAL A 138 15.19 14.26 7.90
CA VAL A 138 16.59 13.81 7.99
C VAL A 138 17.52 14.72 7.19
N ALA A 139 17.12 15.11 5.98
CA ALA A 139 17.89 16.03 5.15
C ALA A 139 18.03 17.40 5.82
N TYR A 140 16.94 17.97 6.33
CA TYR A 140 16.97 19.25 7.06
C TYR A 140 17.85 19.18 8.31
N GLY A 141 17.77 18.09 9.10
CA GLY A 141 18.63 17.90 10.27
C GLY A 141 20.12 17.85 9.92
N ALA A 142 20.47 17.14 8.85
CA ALA A 142 21.84 17.05 8.37
C ALA A 142 22.37 18.42 7.88
N VAL A 143 21.55 19.18 7.17
CA VAL A 143 21.90 20.54 6.72
C VAL A 143 22.08 21.47 7.92
N ALA A 144 21.13 21.49 8.86
CA ALA A 144 21.19 22.34 10.05
C ALA A 144 22.46 22.08 10.89
N SER A 145 22.84 20.81 11.06
CA SER A 145 24.06 20.44 11.80
C SER A 145 25.38 20.90 11.16
N ARG A 146 25.39 21.16 9.85
CA ARG A 146 26.57 21.66 9.13
C ARG A 146 26.78 23.17 9.27
N TYR A 147 25.75 23.92 9.65
CA TYR A 147 25.81 25.38 9.82
C TYR A 147 25.90 25.79 11.30
N SER A 148 25.82 24.83 12.23
CA SER A 148 25.93 25.05 13.68
C SER A 148 27.28 24.58 14.25
N ALA A 149 28.24 24.21 13.40
CA ALA A 149 29.60 23.79 13.75
C ALA A 149 30.59 24.80 13.17
#